data_AF-A0A6P0LLW8-F1
#
_entry.id   AF-A0A6P0LLW8-F1
#
_cell.length_a   1.000
_cell.length_b   1.000
_cell.length_c   1.000
_cell.angle_alpha   90.00
_cell.angle_beta   90.00
_cell.angle_gamma   90.00
#
_symmetry.space_group_name_H-M   'P 1'
#
loop_
_entity.id
_entity.type
_entity.pdbx_description
1 polymer ?
#
loop_
_entity_poly.entity_id
_entity_poly.type
_entity_poly.pdbx_seq_one_letter_code
_entity_poly.pdbx_strand_id
1 'polypeptide(L)'
;DPLIKLLDDDSSDVRIRAAEALGNIVTEATIDPLIKLLDDDSSDVRIRAAEALGNIVTEATIDPLIKLLDDDSSDVRKSAAYALEKIGTEVAIEPLIKLLDDHHSFVRRSAAYALVKIGKEATITKLINLLNKKEFAATNNQDIFQETINVINAIQERYQVYNPTYRPKPTPKPNTLEPITTQTIYILHLSDLHITTPDQASRWSNQLAQDLTQDLQIPHLDALILSGDIANYSTPEEYQAAQEFLDKLRQDFPLDPKQIVLVPGNHDLNWELAKEAYELCDWPSATLRDRTKDHDKLQDGDYIKVTDQVIRVRDEAKYQQRFAHFSQFYQAIKGQPYPLDYHQQAIIHHFPDQKLLILGLNSAWQLDHHFKDRASIHPIALTNALTKIRRKSDYDNCLKIAVWHHPLNSAGSDRIIDQGFIEQLAVAGFRFFLHGHIHKAETSLFRYDLSPSGRKLDGICAGTFGAPTLELRTGYPWQYNLLKINGNQLTVYTRRREEANGAWKADSRWTQGPGKSGLDYYCIKL
;
A
#
# COMPACT_ATOMS: atom_id res chain seq x y z
N ASP A 1 -4.63 55.63 -0.97
CA ASP A 1 -3.34 55.65 -0.29
C ASP A 1 -2.25 56.12 -1.26
N PRO A 2 -1.37 57.07 -0.92
CA PRO A 2 -0.23 57.47 -1.76
C PRO A 2 0.65 56.30 -2.21
N LEU A 3 0.84 55.25 -1.39
CA LEU A 3 1.66 54.09 -1.74
C LEU A 3 1.00 53.20 -2.81
N ILE A 4 -0.33 53.05 -2.78
CA ILE A 4 -1.07 52.30 -3.82
C ILE A 4 -0.91 52.96 -5.19
N LYS A 5 -0.85 54.31 -5.25
CA LYS A 5 -0.63 55.03 -6.51
C LYS A 5 0.74 54.77 -7.11
N LEU A 6 1.76 54.52 -6.28
CA LEU A 6 3.12 54.24 -6.74
C LEU A 6 3.27 52.84 -7.36
N LEU A 7 2.26 51.98 -7.26
CA LEU A 7 2.24 50.69 -7.96
C LEU A 7 2.03 50.84 -9.48
N ASP A 8 1.56 51.99 -9.95
CA ASP A 8 1.40 52.28 -11.39
C ASP A 8 2.51 53.23 -11.93
N ASP A 9 3.61 53.42 -11.18
CA ASP A 9 4.73 54.27 -11.60
C ASP A 9 5.49 53.67 -12.80
N ASP A 10 5.97 54.52 -13.71
CA ASP A 10 6.72 54.08 -14.89
C ASP A 10 8.01 53.32 -14.51
N SER A 11 8.63 53.67 -13.37
CA SER A 11 9.84 53.04 -12.86
C SER A 11 9.53 51.75 -12.09
N SER A 12 10.08 50.62 -12.56
CA SER A 12 9.96 49.33 -11.87
C SER A 12 10.53 49.36 -10.45
N ASP A 13 11.59 50.15 -10.20
CA ASP A 13 12.19 50.30 -8.87
C ASP A 13 11.22 50.97 -7.89
N VAL A 14 10.42 51.92 -8.38
CA VAL A 14 9.40 52.59 -7.57
C VAL A 14 8.26 51.61 -7.27
N ARG A 15 7.80 50.86 -8.28
CA ARG A 15 6.78 49.81 -8.10
C ARG A 15 7.23 48.73 -7.10
N ILE A 16 8.47 48.27 -7.19
CA ILE A 16 9.07 47.30 -6.25
C ILE A 16 9.02 47.82 -4.81
N ARG A 17 9.51 49.04 -4.58
CA ARG A 17 9.55 49.64 -3.23
C ARG A 17 8.15 49.89 -2.69
N ALA A 18 7.21 50.26 -3.55
CA ALA A 18 5.81 50.42 -3.19
C ALA A 18 5.19 49.07 -2.78
N ALA A 19 5.38 48.00 -3.57
CA ALA A 19 4.89 46.66 -3.24
C ALA A 19 5.47 46.14 -1.92
N GLU A 20 6.77 46.31 -1.69
CA GLU A 20 7.45 45.95 -0.44
C GLU A 20 6.88 46.73 0.76
N ALA A 21 6.69 48.05 0.63
CA ALA A 21 6.11 48.87 1.68
C ALA A 21 4.67 48.43 2.03
N LEU A 22 3.84 48.13 1.03
CA LEU A 22 2.47 47.66 1.23
C LEU A 22 2.43 46.27 1.88
N GLY A 23 3.32 45.36 1.48
CA GLY A 23 3.48 44.04 2.09
C GLY A 23 3.90 44.08 3.57
N ASN A 24 4.56 45.16 4.01
CA ASN A 24 4.93 45.38 5.41
C ASN A 24 3.82 46.05 6.23
N ILE A 25 2.94 46.81 5.58
CA ILE A 25 1.80 47.48 6.23
C ILE A 25 0.66 46.48 6.50
N VAL A 26 0.51 45.45 5.65
CA VAL A 26 -0.46 44.34 5.79
C VAL A 26 -1.89 44.86 6.01
N THR A 27 -2.52 45.37 4.95
CA THR A 27 -3.93 45.81 4.99
C THR A 27 -4.73 45.24 3.82
N GLU A 28 -5.98 44.85 4.06
CA GLU A 28 -6.84 44.23 3.03
C GLU A 28 -7.01 45.11 1.79
N ALA A 29 -7.03 46.43 1.96
CA ALA A 29 -7.14 47.40 0.87
C ALA A 29 -5.96 47.36 -0.13
N THR A 30 -4.89 46.62 0.17
CA THR A 30 -3.70 46.46 -0.69
C THR A 30 -3.69 45.16 -1.47
N ILE A 31 -4.60 44.22 -1.18
CA ILE A 31 -4.62 42.89 -1.82
C ILE A 31 -4.86 43.01 -3.33
N ASP A 32 -5.95 43.64 -3.77
CA ASP A 32 -6.25 43.74 -5.21
C ASP A 32 -5.18 44.52 -6.00
N PRO A 33 -4.65 45.65 -5.50
CA PRO A 33 -3.53 46.33 -6.16
C PRO A 33 -2.26 45.46 -6.28
N LEU A 34 -1.93 44.66 -5.25
CA LEU A 34 -0.78 43.76 -5.29
C LEU A 34 -1.03 42.55 -6.21
N ILE A 35 -2.27 42.03 -6.27
CA ILE A 35 -2.65 40.98 -7.23
C ILE A 35 -2.45 41.48 -8.66
N LYS A 36 -2.81 42.73 -8.97
CA LYS A 36 -2.59 43.31 -10.30
C LYS A 36 -1.11 43.31 -10.70
N LEU A 37 -0.19 43.54 -9.75
CA LEU A 37 1.25 43.51 -10.00
C LEU A 37 1.81 42.11 -10.28
N LEU A 38 1.04 41.05 -10.05
CA LEU A 38 1.43 39.70 -10.44
C LEU A 38 1.45 39.48 -11.96
N ASP A 39 0.88 40.40 -12.74
CA ASP A 39 0.94 40.39 -14.21
C ASP A 39 1.85 41.52 -14.76
N ASP A 40 2.71 42.13 -13.93
CA ASP A 40 3.65 43.18 -14.36
C ASP A 40 4.72 42.65 -15.34
N ASP A 41 5.12 43.47 -16.31
CA ASP A 41 6.15 43.12 -17.30
C ASP A 41 7.51 42.77 -16.64
N SER A 42 7.84 43.40 -15.51
CA SER A 42 9.07 43.14 -14.77
C SER A 42 8.93 41.97 -13.81
N SER A 43 9.76 40.94 -13.98
CA SER A 43 9.80 39.79 -13.06
C SER A 43 10.13 40.18 -11.62
N ASP A 44 10.94 41.23 -11.42
CA ASP A 44 11.30 41.69 -10.07
C ASP A 44 10.10 42.33 -9.35
N VAL A 45 9.23 43.02 -10.10
CA VAL A 45 7.96 43.53 -9.57
C VAL A 45 7.03 42.36 -9.21
N ARG A 46 6.90 41.35 -10.09
CA ARG A 46 6.08 40.15 -9.82
C ARG A 46 6.57 39.39 -8.58
N ILE A 47 7.89 39.21 -8.43
CA ILE A 47 8.51 38.59 -7.25
C ILE A 47 8.09 39.33 -5.98
N ARG A 48 8.22 40.66 -5.98
CA ARG A 48 7.94 41.49 -4.80
C ARG A 48 6.46 41.53 -4.46
N ALA A 49 5.59 41.54 -5.48
CA ALA A 49 4.16 41.39 -5.29
C ALA A 49 3.80 40.04 -4.66
N ALA A 50 4.38 38.93 -5.14
CA ALA A 50 4.17 37.61 -4.57
C ALA A 50 4.63 37.53 -3.09
N GLU A 51 5.80 38.08 -2.77
CA GLU A 51 6.32 38.16 -1.41
C GLU A 51 5.40 38.99 -0.49
N ALA A 52 4.92 40.14 -0.97
CA ALA A 52 4.01 41.01 -0.24
C ALA A 52 2.68 40.31 0.05
N LEU A 53 2.09 39.63 -0.94
CA LEU A 53 0.86 38.83 -0.76
C LEU A 53 1.07 37.68 0.23
N GLY A 54 2.23 37.01 0.18
CA GLY A 54 2.61 35.98 1.15
C GLY A 54 2.78 36.49 2.59
N ASN A 55 3.06 37.78 2.79
CA ASN A 55 3.10 38.41 4.11
C ASN A 55 1.71 38.79 4.63
N ILE A 56 0.75 39.03 3.74
CA ILE A 56 -0.62 39.39 4.10
C ILE A 56 -1.41 38.18 4.63
N VAL A 57 -1.12 36.98 4.13
CA VAL A 57 -1.65 35.69 4.62
C VAL A 57 -3.19 35.68 4.64
N THR A 58 -3.82 35.77 3.46
CA THR A 58 -5.28 35.68 3.33
C THR A 58 -5.70 34.75 2.20
N GLU A 59 -6.90 34.19 2.30
CA GLU A 59 -7.44 33.25 1.29
C GLU A 59 -7.54 33.86 -0.12
N ALA A 60 -7.82 35.17 -0.20
CA ALA A 60 -7.92 35.90 -1.47
C ALA A 60 -6.61 35.89 -2.28
N THR A 61 -5.47 35.61 -1.64
CA THR A 61 -4.16 35.56 -2.31
C THR A 61 -3.80 34.19 -2.87
N ILE A 62 -4.51 33.13 -2.47
CA ILE A 62 -4.14 31.75 -2.78
C ILE A 62 -4.16 31.47 -4.28
N ASP A 63 -5.30 31.70 -4.95
CA ASP A 63 -5.47 31.41 -6.37
C ASP A 63 -4.52 32.24 -7.27
N PRO A 64 -4.34 33.56 -7.03
CA PRO A 64 -3.33 34.35 -7.74
C PRO A 64 -1.91 33.80 -7.59
N LEU A 65 -1.52 33.39 -6.39
CA LEU A 65 -0.19 32.81 -6.14
C LEU A 65 -0.05 31.41 -6.76
N ILE A 66 -1.12 30.60 -6.82
CA ILE A 66 -1.12 29.31 -7.51
C ILE A 66 -0.91 29.52 -9.01
N LYS A 67 -1.59 30.48 -9.64
CA LYS A 67 -1.37 30.84 -11.06
C LYS A 67 0.10 31.17 -11.32
N LEU A 68 0.74 31.88 -10.38
CA LEU A 68 2.13 32.31 -10.47
C LEU A 68 3.15 31.16 -10.40
N LEU A 69 2.73 29.95 -10.00
CA LEU A 69 3.59 28.76 -10.07
C LEU A 69 3.83 28.28 -11.51
N ASP A 70 3.14 28.82 -12.50
CA ASP A 70 3.35 28.55 -13.93
C ASP A 70 4.01 29.75 -14.66
N ASP A 71 4.55 30.75 -13.94
CA ASP A 71 5.23 31.92 -14.53
C ASP A 71 6.48 31.53 -15.34
N ASP A 72 6.80 32.27 -16.40
CA ASP A 72 7.98 32.03 -17.24
C ASP A 72 9.31 32.16 -16.45
N SER A 73 9.36 33.07 -15.48
CA SER A 73 10.53 33.30 -14.64
C SER A 73 10.61 32.31 -13.47
N SER A 74 11.73 31.59 -13.39
CA SER A 74 11.96 30.63 -12.30
C SER A 74 12.03 31.31 -10.92
N ASP A 75 12.51 32.55 -10.83
CA ASP A 75 12.55 33.27 -9.56
C ASP A 75 11.14 33.68 -9.09
N VAL A 76 10.25 34.00 -10.02
CA VAL A 76 8.84 34.28 -9.73
C VAL A 76 8.15 33.02 -9.21
N ARG A 77 8.29 31.87 -9.90
CA ARG A 77 7.72 30.58 -9.45
C ARG A 77 8.22 30.19 -8.06
N LYS A 78 9.52 30.37 -7.80
CA LYS A 78 10.15 30.14 -6.49
C LYS A 78 9.52 31.02 -5.40
N SER A 79 9.32 32.31 -5.67
CA SER A 79 8.71 33.24 -4.71
C SER A 79 7.23 32.95 -4.48
N ALA A 80 6.49 32.51 -5.50
CA ALA A 80 5.12 32.04 -5.37
C ALA A 80 5.02 30.81 -4.42
N ALA A 81 5.90 29.82 -4.61
CA ALA A 81 5.95 28.65 -3.74
C ALA A 81 6.26 29.02 -2.28
N TYR A 82 7.18 29.96 -2.06
CA TYR A 82 7.52 30.48 -0.74
C TYR A 82 6.36 31.26 -0.09
N ALA A 83 5.61 32.04 -0.87
CA ALA A 83 4.42 32.73 -0.39
C ALA A 83 3.33 31.73 0.04
N LEU A 84 3.10 30.67 -0.74
CA LEU A 84 2.15 29.60 -0.41
C LEU A 84 2.57 28.81 0.85
N GLU A 85 3.88 28.59 1.06
CA GLU A 85 4.42 28.04 2.31
C GLU A 85 4.08 28.92 3.52
N LYS A 86 4.20 30.25 3.39
CA LYS A 86 3.84 31.18 4.46
C LYS A 86 2.35 31.11 4.78
N ILE A 87 1.51 31.04 3.76
CA ILE A 87 0.05 30.96 3.92
C ILE A 87 -0.37 29.66 4.60
N GLY A 88 0.25 28.53 4.26
CA GLY A 88 0.01 27.27 4.96
C GLY A 88 -1.27 26.53 4.54
N THR A 89 -1.85 26.85 3.37
CA THR A 89 -3.12 26.28 2.91
C THR A 89 -2.98 24.91 2.25
N GLU A 90 -3.93 24.01 2.50
CA GLU A 90 -3.98 22.68 1.87
C GLU A 90 -4.27 22.74 0.36
N VAL A 91 -4.93 23.81 -0.11
CA VAL A 91 -5.24 24.02 -1.53
C VAL A 91 -3.97 24.07 -2.39
N ALA A 92 -2.86 24.53 -1.80
CA ALA A 92 -1.57 24.63 -2.48
C ALA A 92 -0.85 23.28 -2.66
N ILE A 93 -1.31 22.19 -2.02
CA ILE A 93 -0.60 20.90 -2.03
C ILE A 93 -0.47 20.34 -3.46
N GLU A 94 -1.55 20.25 -4.24
CA GLU A 94 -1.48 19.70 -5.61
C GLU A 94 -0.60 20.53 -6.55
N PRO A 95 -0.75 21.87 -6.60
CA PRO A 95 0.15 22.72 -7.39
C PRO A 95 1.61 22.57 -7.00
N LEU A 96 1.92 22.49 -5.70
CA LEU A 96 3.31 22.32 -5.23
C LEU A 96 3.87 20.94 -5.54
N ILE A 97 3.05 19.88 -5.53
CA ILE A 97 3.47 18.54 -5.99
C ILE A 97 3.85 18.58 -7.47
N LYS A 98 3.07 19.26 -8.32
CA LYS A 98 3.42 19.45 -9.74
C LYS A 98 4.76 20.19 -9.88
N LEU A 99 4.98 21.20 -9.04
CA LEU A 99 6.18 22.04 -9.06
C LEU A 99 7.47 21.30 -8.66
N LEU A 100 7.38 20.11 -8.05
CA LEU A 100 8.54 19.23 -7.84
C LEU A 100 9.17 18.72 -9.14
N ASP A 101 8.46 18.79 -10.27
CA ASP A 101 8.96 18.41 -11.59
C ASP A 101 9.50 19.61 -12.41
N ASP A 102 9.68 20.78 -11.77
CA ASP A 102 10.21 21.97 -12.45
C ASP A 102 11.65 21.77 -12.96
N HIS A 103 11.97 22.34 -14.12
CA HIS A 103 13.31 22.26 -14.68
C HIS A 103 14.40 22.91 -13.80
N HIS A 104 14.05 23.90 -12.97
CA HIS A 104 14.98 24.64 -12.11
C HIS A 104 15.04 24.06 -10.68
N SER A 105 16.25 23.76 -10.21
CA SER A 105 16.47 23.15 -8.88
C SER A 105 15.98 24.01 -7.72
N PHE A 106 16.18 25.32 -7.76
CA PHE A 106 15.72 26.21 -6.69
C PHE A 106 14.19 26.24 -6.56
N VAL A 107 13.46 26.10 -7.67
CA VAL A 107 12.00 26.06 -7.67
C VAL A 107 11.50 24.79 -7.00
N ARG A 108 12.06 23.63 -7.40
CA ARG A 108 11.73 22.34 -6.78
C ARG A 108 12.03 22.32 -5.29
N ARG A 109 13.16 22.87 -4.89
CA ARG A 109 13.54 22.98 -3.48
C ARG A 109 12.55 23.82 -2.67
N SER A 110 12.10 24.95 -3.21
CA SER A 110 11.05 25.76 -2.58
C SER A 110 9.73 25.01 -2.48
N ALA A 111 9.34 24.27 -3.53
CA ALA A 111 8.15 23.44 -3.49
C ALA A 111 8.26 22.34 -2.41
N ALA A 112 9.42 21.70 -2.30
CA ALA A 112 9.70 20.71 -1.27
C ALA A 112 9.63 21.31 0.14
N TYR A 113 10.24 22.48 0.39
CA TYR A 113 10.11 23.17 1.69
C TYR A 113 8.67 23.51 2.04
N ALA A 114 7.91 24.01 1.06
CA ALA A 114 6.49 24.29 1.23
C ALA A 114 5.71 23.03 1.63
N LEU A 115 5.91 21.93 0.90
CA LEU A 115 5.25 20.65 1.15
C LEU A 115 5.67 20.00 2.47
N VAL A 116 6.93 20.15 2.91
CA VAL A 116 7.35 19.74 4.25
C VAL A 116 6.47 20.44 5.28
N LYS A 117 6.23 21.75 5.14
CA LYS A 117 5.48 22.54 6.11
C LYS A 117 3.99 22.27 6.07
N ILE A 118 3.38 22.20 4.89
CA ILE A 118 1.90 22.16 4.74
C ILE A 118 1.34 20.76 4.46
N GLY A 119 2.20 19.82 4.05
CA GLY A 119 1.80 18.47 3.66
C GLY A 119 1.11 17.70 4.79
N LYS A 120 0.14 16.88 4.39
CA LYS A 120 -0.63 15.99 5.27
C LYS A 120 -0.23 14.55 5.04
N GLU A 121 -0.70 13.64 5.89
CA GLU A 121 -0.53 12.20 5.70
C GLU A 121 -0.92 11.75 4.27
N ALA A 122 -2.08 12.22 3.75
CA ALA A 122 -2.53 11.89 2.39
C ALA A 122 -1.60 12.39 1.26
N THR A 123 -0.73 13.37 1.54
CA THR A 123 0.29 13.86 0.60
C THR A 123 1.34 12.78 0.33
N ILE A 124 1.64 11.90 1.29
CA ILE A 124 2.65 10.82 1.17
C ILE A 124 2.35 9.95 -0.05
N THR A 125 1.11 9.45 -0.17
CA THR A 125 0.70 8.58 -1.29
C THR A 125 0.88 9.26 -2.63
N LYS A 126 0.60 10.57 -2.71
CA LYS A 126 0.75 11.35 -3.95
C LYS A 126 2.22 11.51 -4.35
N LEU A 127 3.09 11.76 -3.37
CA LEU A 127 4.55 11.84 -3.59
C LEU A 127 5.16 10.49 -3.97
N ILE A 128 4.70 9.38 -3.37
CA ILE A 128 5.10 8.03 -3.76
C ILE A 128 4.67 7.73 -5.20
N ASN A 129 3.45 8.08 -5.58
CA ASN A 129 2.96 7.91 -6.95
C ASN A 129 3.78 8.74 -7.95
N LEU A 130 4.20 9.95 -7.57
CA LEU A 130 5.10 10.79 -8.37
C LEU A 130 6.44 10.10 -8.60
N LEU A 131 7.06 9.56 -7.54
CA LEU A 131 8.33 8.83 -7.60
C LEU A 131 8.28 7.56 -8.48
N ASN A 132 7.11 6.96 -8.62
CA ASN A 132 6.89 5.78 -9.44
C ASN A 132 6.68 6.08 -10.93
N LYS A 133 6.51 7.36 -11.33
CA LYS A 133 6.43 7.73 -12.74
C LYS A 133 7.79 7.57 -13.42
N LYS A 134 7.83 6.81 -14.53
CA LYS A 134 9.07 6.53 -15.28
C LYS A 134 9.84 7.78 -15.70
N GLU A 135 9.15 8.85 -16.08
CA GLU A 135 9.76 10.13 -16.48
C GLU A 135 10.46 10.83 -15.31
N PHE A 136 9.82 10.84 -14.14
CA PHE A 136 10.37 11.36 -12.88
C PHE A 136 11.55 10.54 -12.35
N ALA A 137 11.55 9.23 -12.62
CA ALA A 137 12.67 8.34 -12.26
C ALA A 137 13.81 8.34 -13.30
N ALA A 138 13.55 8.78 -14.53
CA ALA A 138 14.52 8.81 -15.63
C ALA A 138 15.31 10.12 -15.72
N THR A 139 14.79 11.21 -15.14
CA THR A 139 15.55 12.44 -14.97
C THR A 139 16.66 12.18 -13.93
N ASN A 140 17.90 12.07 -14.39
CA ASN A 140 19.11 11.82 -13.59
C ASN A 140 19.44 12.93 -12.55
N ASN A 141 18.47 13.73 -12.11
CA ASN A 141 18.65 14.67 -11.01
C ASN A 141 18.39 13.96 -9.69
N GLN A 142 19.45 13.38 -9.11
CA GLN A 142 19.45 12.89 -7.72
C GLN A 142 18.78 13.88 -6.75
N ASP A 143 18.91 15.17 -7.03
CA ASP A 143 18.31 16.28 -6.26
C ASP A 143 16.79 16.18 -6.14
N ILE A 144 16.06 15.92 -7.23
CA ILE A 144 14.57 15.87 -7.23
C ILE A 144 14.07 14.71 -6.40
N PHE A 145 14.67 13.55 -6.66
CA PHE A 145 14.35 12.33 -5.95
C PHE A 145 14.61 12.51 -4.46
N GLN A 146 15.77 13.07 -4.10
CA GLN A 146 16.15 13.30 -2.71
C GLN A 146 15.27 14.35 -2.02
N GLU A 147 14.93 15.44 -2.69
CA GLU A 147 14.00 16.46 -2.17
C GLU A 147 12.63 15.85 -1.89
N THR A 148 12.09 15.07 -2.83
CA THR A 148 10.80 14.39 -2.68
C THR A 148 10.82 13.37 -1.53
N ILE A 149 11.92 12.61 -1.38
CA ILE A 149 12.11 11.71 -0.24
C ILE A 149 12.15 12.49 1.08
N ASN A 150 12.85 13.63 1.12
CA ASN A 150 12.94 14.45 2.33
C ASN A 150 11.56 14.98 2.74
N VAL A 151 10.72 15.36 1.78
CA VAL A 151 9.32 15.75 2.05
C VAL A 151 8.55 14.58 2.67
N ILE A 152 8.62 13.40 2.05
CA ILE A 152 7.94 12.20 2.55
C ILE A 152 8.37 11.90 4.00
N ASN A 153 9.68 11.86 4.26
CA ASN A 153 10.22 11.57 5.59
C ASN A 153 9.77 12.60 6.62
N ALA A 154 9.79 13.89 6.28
CA ALA A 154 9.38 14.94 7.22
C ALA A 154 7.89 14.88 7.56
N ILE A 155 7.03 14.53 6.58
CA ILE A 155 5.60 14.32 6.81
C ILE A 155 5.40 13.05 7.65
N GLN A 156 6.10 11.95 7.33
CA GLN A 156 6.04 10.70 8.08
C GLN A 156 6.45 10.88 9.55
N GLU A 157 7.53 11.62 9.81
CA GLU A 157 7.99 11.94 11.17
C GLU A 157 6.95 12.77 11.91
N ARG A 158 6.40 13.81 11.27
CA ARG A 158 5.38 14.68 11.88
C ARG A 158 4.12 13.92 12.27
N TYR A 159 3.65 13.03 11.41
CA TYR A 159 2.41 12.28 11.62
C TYR A 159 2.62 10.91 12.28
N GLN A 160 3.87 10.54 12.58
CA GLN A 160 4.25 9.24 13.16
C GLN A 160 3.75 8.04 12.34
N VAL A 161 3.58 8.23 11.02
CA VAL A 161 3.06 7.21 10.11
C VAL A 161 4.15 6.18 9.76
N TYR A 162 5.42 6.58 9.90
CA TYR A 162 6.60 5.73 9.66
C TYR A 162 7.83 6.34 10.35
N ASN A 163 8.66 5.53 11.04
CA ASN A 163 9.86 6.02 11.73
C ASN A 163 11.10 5.13 11.45
N PRO A 164 11.75 5.28 10.28
CA PRO A 164 12.87 4.44 9.87
C PRO A 164 14.20 5.09 10.26
N THR A 165 14.57 5.09 11.54
CA THR A 165 15.95 5.49 11.92
C THR A 165 16.99 4.42 11.55
N TYR A 166 16.60 3.34 10.86
CA TYR A 166 17.51 2.34 10.33
C TYR A 166 17.98 2.72 8.92
N ARG A 167 19.26 3.08 8.79
CA ARG A 167 19.98 3.03 7.50
C ARG A 167 20.59 1.63 7.36
N PRO A 168 20.03 0.72 6.53
CA PRO A 168 20.68 -0.55 6.28
C PRO A 168 22.08 -0.32 5.71
N LYS A 169 23.07 -1.06 6.19
CA LYS A 169 24.37 -1.15 5.49
C LYS A 169 24.09 -1.59 4.05
N PRO A 170 24.71 -0.95 3.03
CA PRO A 170 24.61 -1.41 1.66
C PRO A 170 25.07 -2.86 1.61
N THR A 171 24.18 -3.75 1.20
CA THR A 171 24.55 -5.13 0.88
C THR A 171 25.48 -5.11 -0.34
N PRO A 172 26.46 -6.02 -0.40
CA PRO A 172 27.24 -6.19 -1.62
C PRO A 172 26.28 -6.38 -2.79
N LYS A 173 26.50 -5.67 -3.89
CA LYS A 173 25.79 -5.94 -5.15
C LYS A 173 25.88 -7.45 -5.41
N PRO A 174 24.78 -8.17 -5.65
CA PRO A 174 24.88 -9.55 -6.12
C PRO A 174 25.74 -9.54 -7.37
N ASN A 175 26.87 -10.22 -7.30
CA ASN A 175 27.93 -10.16 -8.30
C ASN A 175 27.64 -11.07 -9.50
N THR A 176 26.38 -11.43 -9.74
CA THR A 176 26.01 -12.46 -10.70
C THR A 176 25.18 -11.85 -11.82
N LEU A 177 25.80 -11.78 -13.00
CA LEU A 177 25.14 -11.60 -14.30
C LEU A 177 24.22 -12.77 -14.69
N GLU A 178 24.12 -13.80 -13.83
CA GLU A 178 23.31 -14.99 -14.08
C GLU A 178 21.82 -14.76 -13.79
N PRO A 179 20.93 -15.33 -14.61
CA PRO A 179 19.50 -15.22 -14.40
C PRO A 179 19.04 -15.97 -13.14
N ILE A 180 18.09 -15.40 -12.38
CA ILE A 180 17.49 -15.99 -11.16
C ILE A 180 16.93 -17.38 -11.46
N THR A 181 16.27 -17.52 -12.61
CA THR A 181 15.77 -18.80 -13.13
C THR A 181 16.09 -18.93 -14.61
N THR A 182 16.42 -20.15 -15.03
CA THR A 182 16.57 -20.52 -16.44
C THR A 182 15.27 -20.99 -17.08
N GLN A 183 14.26 -21.31 -16.27
CA GLN A 183 12.93 -21.73 -16.71
C GLN A 183 11.91 -20.60 -16.51
N THR A 184 10.89 -20.55 -17.37
CA THR A 184 9.78 -19.62 -17.18
C THR A 184 8.85 -20.17 -16.11
N ILE A 185 8.56 -19.38 -15.08
CA ILE A 185 7.68 -19.76 -13.98
C ILE A 185 6.35 -19.02 -14.12
N TYR A 186 5.25 -19.73 -13.94
CA TYR A 186 3.87 -19.21 -13.96
C TYR A 186 3.22 -19.38 -12.58
N ILE A 187 2.89 -18.26 -11.94
CA ILE A 187 2.23 -18.23 -10.63
C ILE A 187 0.87 -17.57 -10.80
N LEU A 188 -0.19 -18.29 -10.45
CA LEU A 188 -1.55 -17.74 -10.40
C LEU A 188 -1.80 -17.13 -9.01
N HIS A 189 -2.15 -15.85 -8.95
CA HIS A 189 -2.47 -15.14 -7.71
C HIS A 189 -3.94 -14.72 -7.71
N LEU A 190 -4.71 -15.36 -6.85
CA LEU A 190 -6.11 -15.04 -6.58
C LEU A 190 -6.23 -14.51 -5.14
N SER A 191 -7.23 -13.67 -4.93
CA SER A 191 -7.59 -13.15 -3.61
C SER A 191 -9.08 -12.86 -3.57
N ASP A 192 -9.67 -12.89 -2.38
CA ASP A 192 -11.06 -12.48 -2.16
C ASP A 192 -11.97 -13.29 -3.09
N LEU A 193 -11.89 -14.62 -2.96
CA LEU A 193 -12.69 -15.55 -3.76
C LEU A 193 -14.17 -15.46 -3.38
N HIS A 194 -14.49 -15.38 -2.08
CA HIS A 194 -15.87 -15.39 -1.56
C HIS A 194 -16.76 -16.47 -2.21
N ILE A 195 -16.26 -17.69 -2.29
CA ILE A 195 -17.03 -18.80 -2.85
C ILE A 195 -18.05 -19.26 -1.81
N THR A 196 -19.31 -19.35 -2.23
CA THR A 196 -20.45 -19.66 -1.37
C THR A 196 -21.22 -20.90 -1.82
N THR A 197 -21.15 -21.28 -3.10
CA THR A 197 -21.93 -22.40 -3.65
C THR A 197 -21.15 -23.25 -4.67
N PRO A 198 -21.44 -24.56 -4.77
CA PRO A 198 -20.91 -25.45 -5.81
C PRO A 198 -21.08 -24.94 -7.24
N ASP A 199 -22.25 -24.36 -7.56
CA ASP A 199 -22.52 -23.82 -8.90
C ASP A 199 -21.62 -22.63 -9.23
N GLN A 200 -21.41 -21.74 -8.25
CA GLN A 200 -20.47 -20.63 -8.37
C GLN A 200 -19.04 -21.12 -8.56
N ALA A 201 -18.60 -22.08 -7.74
CA ALA A 201 -17.29 -22.73 -7.85
C ALA A 201 -17.06 -23.32 -9.24
N SER A 202 -18.06 -24.04 -9.76
CA SER A 202 -18.04 -24.66 -11.10
C SER A 202 -17.90 -23.63 -12.21
N ARG A 203 -18.72 -22.58 -12.20
CA ARG A 203 -18.71 -21.56 -13.25
C ARG A 203 -17.40 -20.77 -13.24
N TRP A 204 -16.94 -20.37 -12.06
CA TRP A 204 -15.77 -19.51 -11.94
C TRP A 204 -14.46 -20.24 -12.21
N SER A 205 -14.34 -21.50 -11.82
CA SER A 205 -13.18 -22.33 -12.19
C SER A 205 -13.10 -22.51 -13.71
N ASN A 206 -14.22 -22.81 -14.37
CA ASN A 206 -14.28 -22.92 -15.84
C ASN A 206 -13.96 -21.61 -16.56
N GLN A 207 -14.50 -20.47 -16.09
CA GLN A 207 -14.21 -19.15 -16.67
C GLN A 207 -12.73 -18.79 -16.53
N LEU A 208 -12.14 -19.07 -15.36
CA LEU A 208 -10.73 -18.85 -15.11
C LEU A 208 -9.87 -19.76 -16.01
N ALA A 209 -10.19 -21.06 -16.07
CA ALA A 209 -9.46 -22.01 -16.92
C ALA A 209 -9.54 -21.62 -18.40
N GLN A 210 -10.71 -21.16 -18.87
CA GLN A 210 -10.88 -20.65 -20.23
C GLN A 210 -9.96 -19.45 -20.50
N ASP A 211 -9.88 -18.48 -19.57
CA ASP A 211 -9.00 -17.31 -19.74
C ASP A 211 -7.53 -17.69 -19.79
N LEU A 212 -7.10 -18.58 -18.87
CA LEU A 212 -5.72 -19.05 -18.79
C LEU A 212 -5.31 -19.85 -20.03
N THR A 213 -6.21 -20.69 -20.58
CA THR A 213 -5.91 -21.56 -21.72
C THR A 213 -6.10 -20.88 -23.08
N GLN A 214 -7.15 -20.07 -23.26
CA GLN A 214 -7.51 -19.52 -24.58
C GLN A 214 -6.91 -18.14 -24.83
N ASP A 215 -6.98 -17.24 -23.85
CA ASP A 215 -6.51 -15.87 -24.01
C ASP A 215 -5.02 -15.77 -23.64
N LEU A 216 -4.67 -16.14 -22.40
CA LEU A 216 -3.28 -16.08 -21.91
C LEU A 216 -2.40 -17.22 -22.44
N GLN A 217 -3.01 -18.33 -22.89
CA GLN A 217 -2.35 -19.50 -23.48
C GLN A 217 -1.16 -20.00 -22.66
N ILE A 218 -1.33 -20.07 -21.34
CA ILE A 218 -0.25 -20.56 -20.47
C ILE A 218 -0.09 -22.07 -20.60
N PRO A 219 1.14 -22.59 -20.58
CA PRO A 219 1.38 -24.03 -20.75
C PRO A 219 1.13 -24.84 -19.48
N HIS A 220 1.28 -24.23 -18.30
CA HIS A 220 1.11 -24.85 -16.99
C HIS A 220 1.05 -23.77 -15.89
N LEU A 221 0.83 -24.21 -14.65
CA LEU A 221 1.01 -23.42 -13.44
C LEU A 221 2.08 -24.09 -12.56
N ASP A 222 3.03 -23.31 -12.06
CA ASP A 222 4.03 -23.77 -11.09
C ASP A 222 3.55 -23.59 -9.64
N ALA A 223 2.73 -22.57 -9.40
CA ALA A 223 2.15 -22.28 -8.11
C ALA A 223 0.78 -21.60 -8.21
N LEU A 224 -0.08 -21.88 -7.25
CA LEU A 224 -1.33 -21.15 -7.01
C LEU A 224 -1.25 -20.50 -5.63
N ILE A 225 -1.56 -19.20 -5.55
CA ILE A 225 -1.56 -18.43 -4.32
C ILE A 225 -2.97 -17.87 -4.10
N LEU A 226 -3.57 -18.23 -2.97
CA LEU A 226 -4.82 -17.64 -2.47
C LEU A 226 -4.49 -16.75 -1.25
N SER A 227 -4.55 -15.43 -1.44
CA SER A 227 -4.17 -14.45 -0.42
C SER A 227 -5.34 -13.95 0.44
N GLY A 228 -6.17 -14.87 0.92
CA GLY A 228 -7.26 -14.60 1.86
C GLY A 228 -8.64 -14.45 1.24
N ASP A 229 -9.63 -14.44 2.14
CA ASP A 229 -11.07 -14.35 1.87
C ASP A 229 -11.54 -15.39 0.86
N ILE A 230 -11.27 -16.65 1.20
CA ILE A 230 -11.67 -17.81 0.41
C ILE A 230 -13.17 -18.04 0.54
N ALA A 231 -13.66 -18.00 1.79
CA ALA A 231 -15.07 -18.08 2.16
C ALA A 231 -15.63 -16.68 2.46
N ASN A 232 -16.95 -16.57 2.68
CA ASN A 232 -17.58 -15.29 3.01
C ASN A 232 -17.97 -15.16 4.49
N TYR A 233 -18.38 -16.27 5.11
CA TYR A 233 -18.78 -16.33 6.52
C TYR A 233 -18.04 -17.43 7.30
N SER A 234 -17.07 -18.09 6.66
CA SER A 234 -16.31 -19.20 7.23
C SER A 234 -17.24 -20.32 7.69
N THR A 235 -18.03 -20.90 6.77
CA THR A 235 -18.86 -22.09 7.04
C THR A 235 -18.31 -23.34 6.32
N PRO A 236 -18.58 -24.56 6.83
CA PRO A 236 -18.15 -25.80 6.16
C PRO A 236 -18.64 -25.91 4.71
N GLU A 237 -19.86 -25.45 4.42
CA GLU A 237 -20.46 -25.50 3.08
C GLU A 237 -19.73 -24.59 2.09
N GLU A 238 -19.35 -23.39 2.51
CA GLU A 238 -18.55 -22.46 1.70
C GLU A 238 -17.18 -23.06 1.37
N TYR A 239 -16.53 -23.68 2.36
CA TYR A 239 -15.24 -24.32 2.16
C TYR A 239 -15.33 -25.59 1.31
N GLN A 240 -16.43 -26.33 1.38
CA GLN A 240 -16.68 -27.44 0.45
C GLN A 240 -16.78 -26.91 -0.99
N ALA A 241 -17.51 -25.82 -1.21
CA ALA A 241 -17.58 -25.19 -2.52
C ALA A 241 -16.22 -24.63 -2.98
N ALA A 242 -15.43 -24.03 -2.08
CA ALA A 242 -14.08 -23.58 -2.39
C ALA A 242 -13.14 -24.75 -2.74
N GLN A 243 -13.30 -25.91 -2.08
CA GLN A 243 -12.56 -27.12 -2.42
C GLN A 243 -12.93 -27.60 -3.83
N GLU A 244 -14.22 -27.62 -4.18
CA GLU A 244 -14.67 -27.99 -5.53
C GLU A 244 -14.11 -27.05 -6.61
N PHE A 245 -14.00 -25.75 -6.33
CA PHE A 245 -13.34 -24.79 -7.23
C PHE A 245 -11.89 -25.18 -7.50
N LEU A 246 -11.13 -25.52 -6.46
CA LEU A 246 -9.73 -25.94 -6.59
C LEU A 246 -9.59 -27.29 -7.30
N ASP A 247 -10.44 -28.26 -6.96
CA ASP A 247 -10.42 -29.59 -7.58
C ASP A 247 -10.74 -29.53 -9.08
N LYS A 248 -11.62 -28.61 -9.49
CA LYS A 248 -11.91 -28.35 -10.91
C LYS A 248 -10.75 -27.65 -11.61
N LEU A 249 -10.22 -26.57 -11.02
CA LEU A 249 -9.06 -25.88 -11.58
C LEU A 249 -7.86 -26.83 -11.77
N ARG A 250 -7.68 -27.79 -10.86
CA ARG A 250 -6.61 -28.80 -10.92
C ARG A 250 -6.81 -29.87 -12.00
N GLN A 251 -8.01 -30.01 -12.56
CA GLN A 251 -8.23 -30.89 -13.72
C GLN A 251 -7.62 -30.29 -14.98
N ASP A 252 -7.75 -28.97 -15.15
CA ASP A 252 -7.19 -28.24 -16.29
C ASP A 252 -5.71 -27.88 -16.07
N PHE A 253 -5.33 -27.56 -14.83
CA PHE A 253 -3.96 -27.21 -14.44
C PHE A 253 -3.50 -28.09 -13.26
N PRO A 254 -2.92 -29.27 -13.54
CA PRO A 254 -2.45 -30.17 -12.50
C PRO A 254 -1.46 -29.49 -11.56
N LEU A 255 -1.86 -29.35 -10.29
CA LEU A 255 -1.05 -28.80 -9.21
C LEU A 255 -0.98 -29.80 -8.06
N ASP A 256 0.22 -30.03 -7.54
CA ASP A 256 0.42 -30.75 -6.30
C ASP A 256 -0.03 -29.90 -5.11
N PRO A 257 -0.50 -30.52 -4.01
CA PRO A 257 -0.80 -29.81 -2.76
C PRO A 257 0.29 -28.85 -2.32
N LYS A 258 1.57 -29.19 -2.51
CA LYS A 258 2.73 -28.35 -2.13
C LYS A 258 2.80 -27.04 -2.93
N GLN A 259 2.29 -27.04 -4.16
CA GLN A 259 2.29 -25.88 -5.06
C GLN A 259 1.15 -24.88 -4.76
N ILE A 260 0.22 -25.24 -3.88
CA ILE A 260 -0.88 -24.36 -3.47
C ILE A 260 -0.52 -23.66 -2.15
N VAL A 261 -0.48 -22.34 -2.17
CA VAL A 261 -0.26 -21.47 -1.01
C VAL A 261 -1.62 -20.90 -0.59
N LEU A 262 -1.99 -21.15 0.66
CA LEU A 262 -3.25 -20.71 1.23
C LEU A 262 -2.95 -19.81 2.43
N VAL A 263 -3.49 -18.60 2.41
CA VAL A 263 -3.41 -17.64 3.51
C VAL A 263 -4.82 -17.20 3.86
N PRO A 264 -5.21 -17.13 5.15
CA PRO A 264 -6.55 -16.67 5.52
C PRO A 264 -6.68 -15.14 5.49
N GLY A 265 -7.90 -14.67 5.21
CA GLY A 265 -8.35 -13.28 5.38
C GLY A 265 -9.34 -13.14 6.55
N ASN A 266 -10.02 -12.00 6.62
CA ASN A 266 -10.99 -11.70 7.68
C ASN A 266 -12.34 -12.41 7.49
N HIS A 267 -12.73 -12.78 6.26
CA HIS A 267 -13.92 -13.60 6.00
C HIS A 267 -13.68 -15.09 6.24
N ASP A 268 -12.42 -15.53 6.29
CA ASP A 268 -12.05 -16.89 6.68
C ASP A 268 -12.10 -17.12 8.20
N LEU A 269 -12.20 -16.04 8.97
CA LEU A 269 -12.42 -16.04 10.42
C LEU A 269 -13.92 -16.21 10.73
N ASN A 270 -14.24 -17.14 11.63
CA ASN A 270 -15.61 -17.30 12.11
C ASN A 270 -15.91 -16.32 13.26
N TRP A 271 -16.73 -15.31 12.97
CA TRP A 271 -17.05 -14.22 13.91
C TRP A 271 -17.87 -14.65 15.13
N GLU A 272 -18.72 -15.67 14.99
CA GLU A 272 -19.51 -16.18 16.12
C GLU A 272 -18.63 -16.98 17.08
N LEU A 273 -17.75 -17.86 16.59
CA LEU A 273 -16.75 -18.54 17.43
C LEU A 273 -15.84 -17.52 18.13
N ALA A 274 -15.45 -16.46 17.44
CA ALA A 274 -14.66 -15.37 18.03
C ALA A 274 -15.41 -14.65 19.16
N LYS A 275 -16.74 -14.54 19.08
CA LYS A 275 -17.61 -13.93 20.11
C LYS A 275 -17.88 -14.85 21.28
N GLU A 276 -18.10 -16.14 21.01
CA GLU A 276 -18.30 -17.19 22.03
C GLU A 276 -17.06 -17.43 22.88
N ALA A 277 -15.88 -17.06 22.38
CA ALA A 277 -14.62 -17.10 23.13
C ALA A 277 -14.56 -16.09 24.28
N TYR A 278 -15.52 -15.17 24.42
CA TYR A 278 -15.52 -14.13 25.45
C TYR A 278 -16.55 -14.40 26.54
N GLU A 279 -16.08 -14.70 27.75
CA GLU A 279 -16.91 -15.06 28.90
C GLU A 279 -17.15 -13.86 29.83
N LEU A 280 -18.39 -13.67 30.28
CA LEU A 280 -18.78 -12.56 31.15
C LEU A 280 -18.24 -12.76 32.58
N CYS A 281 -17.65 -11.72 33.17
CA CYS A 281 -17.10 -11.74 34.53
C CYS A 281 -17.37 -10.41 35.26
N ASP A 282 -17.63 -10.47 36.56
CA ASP A 282 -17.75 -9.29 37.41
C ASP A 282 -16.38 -8.61 37.63
N TRP A 283 -16.36 -7.28 37.70
CA TRP A 283 -15.17 -6.46 37.92
C TRP A 283 -15.31 -5.53 39.13
N PRO A 284 -14.36 -5.53 40.10
CA PRO A 284 -13.26 -6.47 40.27
C PRO A 284 -13.72 -7.71 41.07
N SER A 285 -13.79 -8.89 40.44
CA SER A 285 -14.07 -10.12 41.20
C SER A 285 -12.84 -10.60 41.99
N ALA A 286 -13.08 -11.27 43.13
CA ALA A 286 -12.03 -11.94 43.89
C ALA A 286 -11.35 -13.08 43.09
N THR A 287 -12.03 -13.66 42.10
CA THR A 287 -11.48 -14.71 41.22
C THR A 287 -10.52 -14.15 40.16
N LEU A 288 -10.68 -12.90 39.72
CA LEU A 288 -9.70 -12.20 38.88
C LEU A 288 -8.45 -11.78 39.66
N ARG A 289 -8.56 -11.60 40.99
CA ARG A 289 -7.41 -11.39 41.88
C ARG A 289 -6.50 -12.61 42.05
N ASP A 290 -6.98 -13.83 41.74
CA ASP A 290 -6.17 -15.05 41.79
C ASP A 290 -5.51 -15.39 40.46
N ARG A 291 -6.12 -15.05 39.31
CA ARG A 291 -5.42 -15.10 38.02
C ARG A 291 -4.24 -14.12 37.97
N THR A 292 -4.37 -12.97 38.62
CA THR A 292 -3.34 -11.92 38.65
C THR A 292 -2.13 -12.19 39.57
N LYS A 293 -2.04 -13.33 40.25
CA LYS A 293 -0.95 -13.64 41.18
C LYS A 293 0.26 -14.34 40.56
N ASP A 294 0.10 -15.02 39.44
CA ASP A 294 1.21 -15.56 38.65
C ASP A 294 1.11 -15.03 37.21
N HIS A 295 1.92 -14.03 36.88
CA HIS A 295 2.15 -13.50 35.52
C HIS A 295 0.97 -12.92 34.70
N ASP A 296 -0.31 -13.09 35.07
CA ASP A 296 -1.47 -12.61 34.30
C ASP A 296 -2.03 -11.27 34.78
N LYS A 297 -1.38 -10.15 34.46
CA LYS A 297 -2.13 -8.89 34.36
C LYS A 297 -2.90 -8.93 33.04
N LEU A 298 -4.23 -8.89 33.08
CA LEU A 298 -5.07 -8.72 31.87
C LEU A 298 -4.50 -7.58 31.02
N GLN A 299 -4.06 -7.87 29.81
CA GLN A 299 -3.52 -6.88 28.89
C GLN A 299 -4.63 -6.34 27.99
N ASP A 300 -4.40 -5.17 27.40
CA ASP A 300 -5.30 -4.62 26.39
C ASP A 300 -5.49 -5.64 25.25
N GLY A 301 -6.74 -6.07 25.05
CA GLY A 301 -7.10 -7.10 24.08
C GLY A 301 -7.45 -8.47 24.66
N ASP A 302 -7.10 -8.76 25.91
CA ASP A 302 -7.50 -10.01 26.59
C ASP A 302 -8.92 -9.92 27.19
N TYR A 303 -9.48 -8.72 27.24
CA TYR A 303 -10.82 -8.48 27.73
C TYR A 303 -11.51 -7.32 27.01
N ILE A 304 -12.83 -7.28 27.12
CA ILE A 304 -13.69 -6.19 26.65
C ILE A 304 -14.42 -5.63 27.86
N LYS A 305 -14.29 -4.32 28.10
CA LYS A 305 -15.02 -3.65 29.18
C LYS A 305 -16.48 -3.44 28.74
N VAL A 306 -17.43 -3.99 29.50
CA VAL A 306 -18.87 -3.83 29.24
C VAL A 306 -19.42 -2.69 30.09
N THR A 307 -19.11 -2.69 31.38
CA THR A 307 -19.41 -1.60 32.34
C THR A 307 -18.24 -1.43 33.30
N ASP A 308 -18.34 -0.49 34.25
CA ASP A 308 -17.34 -0.36 35.33
C ASP A 308 -17.32 -1.57 36.28
N GLN A 309 -18.34 -2.43 36.22
CA GLN A 309 -18.51 -3.58 37.11
C GLN A 309 -18.53 -4.92 36.36
N VAL A 310 -18.44 -4.92 35.03
CA VAL A 310 -18.56 -6.12 34.20
C VAL A 310 -17.59 -6.05 33.03
N ILE A 311 -16.79 -7.10 32.87
CA ILE A 311 -15.91 -7.30 31.72
C ILE A 311 -16.26 -8.62 31.03
N ARG A 312 -15.82 -8.78 29.78
CA ARG A 312 -15.74 -10.07 29.11
C ARG A 312 -14.29 -10.47 28.96
N VAL A 313 -13.89 -11.63 29.43
CA VAL A 313 -12.51 -12.14 29.35
C VAL A 313 -12.42 -13.18 28.24
N ARG A 314 -11.35 -13.11 27.45
CA ARG A 314 -11.09 -14.04 26.35
C ARG A 314 -10.58 -15.39 26.88
N ASP A 315 -11.22 -16.47 26.47
CA ASP A 315 -10.69 -17.83 26.55
C ASP A 315 -9.82 -18.08 25.32
N GLU A 316 -8.51 -18.19 25.52
CA GLU A 316 -7.55 -18.31 24.42
C GLU A 316 -7.72 -19.62 23.62
N ALA A 317 -8.12 -20.71 24.28
CA ALA A 317 -8.33 -21.99 23.60
C ALA A 317 -9.53 -21.93 22.66
N LYS A 318 -10.63 -21.29 23.10
CA LYS A 318 -11.80 -21.01 22.24
C LYS A 318 -11.48 -19.96 21.18
N TYR A 319 -10.72 -18.93 21.53
CA TYR A 319 -10.33 -17.86 20.61
C TYR A 319 -9.41 -18.35 19.50
N GLN A 320 -8.66 -19.44 19.67
CA GLN A 320 -7.92 -20.03 18.54
C GLN A 320 -8.84 -20.78 17.54
N GLN A 321 -10.03 -21.23 17.98
CA GLN A 321 -10.96 -22.02 17.14
C GLN A 321 -11.69 -21.21 16.07
N ARG A 322 -11.61 -19.88 16.08
CA ARG A 322 -12.24 -19.04 15.02
C ARG A 322 -11.67 -19.30 13.62
N PHE A 323 -10.51 -19.96 13.48
CA PHE A 323 -9.99 -20.45 12.20
C PHE A 323 -10.22 -21.97 11.97
N ALA A 324 -11.04 -22.65 12.79
CA ALA A 324 -11.21 -24.10 12.71
C ALA A 324 -11.73 -24.57 11.34
N HIS A 325 -12.69 -23.88 10.76
CA HIS A 325 -13.22 -24.24 9.43
C HIS A 325 -12.18 -24.02 8.33
N PHE A 326 -11.45 -22.89 8.34
CA PHE A 326 -10.30 -22.67 7.45
C PHE A 326 -9.24 -23.77 7.62
N SER A 327 -9.00 -24.22 8.86
CA SER A 327 -8.03 -25.28 9.15
C SER A 327 -8.43 -26.63 8.58
N GLN A 328 -9.71 -26.98 8.64
CA GLN A 328 -10.26 -28.19 8.02
C GLN A 328 -10.18 -28.12 6.49
N PHE A 329 -10.53 -26.97 5.89
CA PHE A 329 -10.35 -26.73 4.47
C PHE A 329 -8.88 -26.87 4.04
N TYR A 330 -7.97 -26.24 4.77
CA TYR A 330 -6.54 -26.34 4.55
C TYR A 330 -6.08 -27.80 4.64
N GLN A 331 -6.60 -28.60 5.59
CA GLN A 331 -6.32 -30.03 5.68
C GLN A 331 -6.77 -30.80 4.45
N ALA A 332 -7.97 -30.52 3.94
CA ALA A 332 -8.49 -31.19 2.75
C ALA A 332 -7.58 -30.97 1.52
N ILE A 333 -7.00 -29.78 1.39
CA ILE A 333 -6.10 -29.44 0.28
C ILE A 333 -4.65 -29.89 0.53
N LYS A 334 -4.14 -29.73 1.76
CA LYS A 334 -2.71 -29.84 2.09
C LYS A 334 -2.34 -31.14 2.78
N GLY A 335 -3.33 -31.94 3.19
CA GLY A 335 -3.16 -33.20 3.94
C GLY A 335 -2.88 -33.02 5.44
N GLN A 336 -2.81 -31.78 5.93
CA GLN A 336 -2.53 -31.45 7.33
C GLN A 336 -3.29 -30.16 7.70
N PRO A 337 -3.80 -30.02 8.94
CA PRO A 337 -4.57 -28.85 9.34
C PRO A 337 -3.73 -27.57 9.35
N TYR A 338 -4.39 -26.44 9.12
CA TYR A 338 -3.78 -25.13 9.36
C TYR A 338 -3.55 -24.95 10.87
N PRO A 339 -2.38 -24.46 11.31
CA PRO A 339 -2.12 -24.26 12.73
C PRO A 339 -3.04 -23.18 13.32
N LEU A 340 -3.74 -23.53 14.41
CA LEU A 340 -4.55 -22.59 15.17
C LEU A 340 -3.70 -21.75 16.15
N ASP A 341 -2.55 -22.27 16.58
CA ASP A 341 -1.56 -21.54 17.38
C ASP A 341 -0.89 -20.45 16.53
N TYR A 342 -1.06 -19.18 16.95
CA TYR A 342 -0.53 -18.02 16.24
C TYR A 342 0.98 -18.07 16.01
N HIS A 343 1.74 -18.71 16.90
CA HIS A 343 3.19 -18.85 16.79
C HIS A 343 3.63 -19.66 15.55
N GLN A 344 2.69 -20.37 14.93
CA GLN A 344 2.91 -21.26 13.79
C GLN A 344 2.23 -20.77 12.50
N GLN A 345 1.58 -19.60 12.52
CA GLN A 345 0.82 -19.03 11.39
C GLN A 345 1.70 -18.22 10.39
N ALA A 346 2.99 -18.58 10.33
CA ALA A 346 3.94 -18.12 9.32
C ALA A 346 4.50 -19.36 8.61
N ILE A 347 3.90 -19.73 7.47
CA ILE A 347 4.13 -21.01 6.79
C ILE A 347 5.08 -20.81 5.61
N ILE A 348 6.15 -21.61 5.58
CA ILE A 348 7.17 -21.57 4.52
C ILE A 348 6.83 -22.63 3.47
N HIS A 349 6.72 -22.20 2.22
CA HIS A 349 6.54 -23.04 1.04
C HIS A 349 7.80 -22.96 0.19
N HIS A 350 8.46 -24.10 -0.01
CA HIS A 350 9.69 -24.20 -0.78
C HIS A 350 9.47 -24.95 -2.09
N PHE A 351 9.87 -24.33 -3.18
CA PHE A 351 9.74 -24.79 -4.56
C PHE A 351 11.17 -24.94 -5.12
N PRO A 352 11.81 -26.09 -4.88
CA PRO A 352 13.23 -26.26 -5.19
C PRO A 352 13.53 -26.15 -6.69
N ASP A 353 12.66 -26.70 -7.55
CA ASP A 353 12.85 -26.72 -8.99
C ASP A 353 12.79 -25.30 -9.60
N GLN A 354 11.90 -24.47 -9.06
CA GLN A 354 11.73 -23.06 -9.45
C GLN A 354 12.69 -22.11 -8.70
N LYS A 355 13.51 -22.61 -7.76
CA LYS A 355 14.29 -21.79 -6.81
C LYS A 355 13.44 -20.70 -6.16
N LEU A 356 12.25 -21.07 -5.70
CA LEU A 356 11.27 -20.14 -5.15
C LEU A 356 10.96 -20.48 -3.69
N LEU A 357 10.84 -19.44 -2.88
CA LEU A 357 10.43 -19.52 -1.48
C LEU A 357 9.26 -18.56 -1.25
N ILE A 358 8.12 -19.09 -0.83
CA ILE A 358 6.93 -18.28 -0.51
C ILE A 358 6.66 -18.40 0.99
N LEU A 359 6.50 -17.27 1.66
CA LEU A 359 6.13 -17.17 3.07
C LEU A 359 4.68 -16.67 3.20
N GLY A 360 3.77 -17.55 3.60
CA GLY A 360 2.39 -17.18 3.93
C GLY A 360 2.27 -16.69 5.37
N LEU A 361 1.63 -15.54 5.58
CA LEU A 361 1.49 -14.88 6.88
C LEU A 361 0.02 -14.60 7.18
N ASN A 362 -0.46 -15.03 8.35
CA ASN A 362 -1.82 -14.67 8.80
C ASN A 362 -1.88 -13.21 9.26
N SER A 363 -2.49 -12.35 8.44
CA SER A 363 -2.75 -10.95 8.80
C SER A 363 -4.02 -10.73 9.63
N ALA A 364 -4.87 -11.75 9.75
CA ALA A 364 -6.16 -11.71 10.45
C ALA A 364 -6.08 -12.27 11.88
N TRP A 365 -4.89 -12.64 12.37
CA TRP A 365 -4.73 -13.39 13.62
C TRP A 365 -5.26 -12.64 14.85
N GLN A 366 -5.34 -11.31 14.84
CA GLN A 366 -5.80 -10.51 15.98
C GLN A 366 -7.20 -9.90 15.78
N LEU A 367 -7.91 -10.28 14.72
CA LEU A 367 -9.24 -9.74 14.40
C LEU A 367 -10.36 -10.45 15.15
N ASP A 368 -11.36 -9.75 15.62
CA ASP A 368 -12.56 -10.39 16.17
C ASP A 368 -13.77 -9.47 16.14
N HIS A 369 -14.91 -10.00 16.58
CA HIS A 369 -16.20 -9.32 16.60
C HIS A 369 -16.18 -7.91 17.23
N HIS A 370 -15.23 -7.63 18.13
CA HIS A 370 -15.05 -6.33 18.75
C HIS A 370 -13.88 -5.55 18.14
N PHE A 371 -12.77 -6.23 17.84
CA PHE A 371 -11.56 -5.63 17.30
C PHE A 371 -11.39 -5.95 15.80
N LYS A 372 -12.23 -5.32 14.97
CA LYS A 372 -12.28 -5.57 13.52
C LYS A 372 -11.14 -4.93 12.73
N ASP A 373 -10.41 -4.00 13.36
CA ASP A 373 -9.42 -3.13 12.71
C ASP A 373 -7.97 -3.41 13.19
N ARG A 374 -7.70 -4.63 13.67
CA ARG A 374 -6.38 -5.04 14.20
C ARG A 374 -5.59 -5.93 13.25
N ALA A 375 -5.68 -5.67 11.96
CA ALA A 375 -4.88 -6.39 10.99
C ALA A 375 -3.38 -6.24 11.33
N SER A 376 -2.66 -7.35 11.46
CA SER A 376 -1.25 -7.35 11.86
C SER A 376 -0.60 -8.71 11.60
N ILE A 377 0.73 -8.79 11.68
CA ILE A 377 1.46 -10.07 11.59
C ILE A 377 1.96 -10.48 12.98
N HIS A 378 1.73 -11.72 13.39
CA HIS A 378 2.18 -12.21 14.70
C HIS A 378 3.72 -12.19 14.80
N PRO A 379 4.33 -11.41 15.71
CA PRO A 379 5.76 -11.11 15.70
C PRO A 379 6.65 -12.34 15.93
N ILE A 380 6.23 -13.25 16.83
CA ILE A 380 6.98 -14.47 17.10
C ILE A 380 6.86 -15.47 15.95
N ALA A 381 5.71 -15.50 15.25
CA ALA A 381 5.53 -16.41 14.11
C ALA A 381 6.48 -16.02 12.97
N LEU A 382 6.53 -14.73 12.66
CA LEU A 382 7.48 -14.17 11.70
C LEU A 382 8.93 -14.46 12.11
N THR A 383 9.30 -14.18 13.36
CA THR A 383 10.66 -14.40 13.88
C THR A 383 11.08 -15.87 13.76
N ASN A 384 10.17 -16.79 14.07
CA ASN A 384 10.39 -18.23 13.93
C ASN A 384 10.60 -18.61 12.46
N ALA A 385 9.77 -18.11 11.56
CA ALA A 385 9.90 -18.36 10.13
C ALA A 385 11.21 -17.80 9.56
N LEU A 386 11.52 -16.52 9.82
CA LEU A 386 12.76 -15.88 9.35
C LEU A 386 14.02 -16.58 9.90
N THR A 387 13.97 -17.07 11.15
CA THR A 387 15.06 -17.86 11.72
C THR A 387 15.23 -19.20 11.01
N LYS A 388 14.13 -19.89 10.68
CA LYS A 388 14.19 -21.12 9.86
C LYS A 388 14.74 -20.83 8.48
N ILE A 389 14.36 -19.71 7.86
CA ILE A 389 14.83 -19.31 6.54
C ILE A 389 16.34 -19.08 6.56
N ARG A 390 16.84 -18.27 7.50
CA ARG A 390 18.27 -17.93 7.64
C ARG A 390 19.16 -19.15 7.93
N ARG A 391 18.63 -20.17 8.62
CA ARG A 391 19.41 -21.34 9.05
C ARG A 391 19.52 -22.44 7.99
N LYS A 392 18.80 -22.32 6.86
CA LYS A 392 18.73 -23.37 5.85
C LYS A 392 19.26 -22.85 4.52
N SER A 393 20.47 -23.30 4.17
CA SER A 393 21.23 -22.88 2.99
C SER A 393 20.49 -23.08 1.66
N ASP A 394 19.57 -24.06 1.60
CA ASP A 394 18.74 -24.31 0.42
C ASP A 394 17.94 -23.06 -0.02
N TYR A 395 17.65 -22.16 0.93
CA TYR A 395 16.86 -20.96 0.68
C TYR A 395 17.69 -19.75 0.27
N ASP A 396 19.02 -19.79 0.37
CA ASP A 396 19.89 -18.64 0.13
C ASP A 396 19.72 -18.13 -1.31
N ASN A 397 19.68 -19.06 -2.27
CA ASN A 397 19.56 -18.77 -3.70
C ASN A 397 18.10 -18.71 -4.20
N CYS A 398 17.11 -18.81 -3.31
CA CYS A 398 15.71 -18.71 -3.70
C CYS A 398 15.29 -17.24 -3.89
N LEU A 399 14.46 -16.99 -4.90
CA LEU A 399 13.61 -15.81 -4.96
C LEU A 399 12.55 -15.90 -3.85
N LYS A 400 12.49 -14.88 -2.99
CA LYS A 400 11.66 -14.90 -1.78
C LYS A 400 10.44 -13.97 -1.93
N ILE A 401 9.25 -14.52 -1.76
CA ILE A 401 7.95 -13.84 -1.85
C ILE A 401 7.22 -13.94 -0.51
N ALA A 402 6.69 -12.84 0.00
CA ALA A 402 5.80 -12.86 1.16
C ALA A 402 4.34 -12.73 0.71
N VAL A 403 3.42 -13.37 1.42
CA VAL A 403 1.99 -13.35 1.09
C VAL A 403 1.19 -13.15 2.37
N TRP A 404 0.28 -12.17 2.37
CA TRP A 404 -0.71 -11.95 3.43
C TRP A 404 -2.01 -11.40 2.84
N HIS A 405 -3.03 -11.11 3.64
CA HIS A 405 -4.32 -10.64 3.12
C HIS A 405 -4.47 -9.11 3.19
N HIS A 406 -4.40 -8.54 4.39
CA HIS A 406 -4.71 -7.12 4.63
C HIS A 406 -3.68 -6.13 4.03
N PRO A 407 -4.11 -4.93 3.63
CA PRO A 407 -3.22 -4.00 2.96
C PRO A 407 -2.30 -3.25 3.93
N LEU A 408 -1.20 -2.72 3.39
CA LEU A 408 -0.38 -1.73 4.12
C LEU A 408 -0.95 -0.32 3.97
N ASN A 409 -1.56 -0.03 2.82
CA ASN A 409 -2.11 1.28 2.47
C ASN A 409 -3.59 1.11 2.16
N SER A 410 -4.46 1.56 3.07
CA SER A 410 -5.90 1.68 2.82
C SER A 410 -6.39 2.97 3.47
N ALA A 411 -7.41 3.60 2.86
CA ALA A 411 -8.09 4.74 3.45
C ALA A 411 -8.93 4.34 4.70
N GLY A 412 -9.19 3.04 4.88
CA GLY A 412 -9.90 2.51 6.03
C GLY A 412 -8.98 2.10 7.20
N SER A 413 -9.63 1.61 8.25
CA SER A 413 -9.02 1.06 9.46
C SER A 413 -8.57 -0.41 9.31
N ASP A 414 -8.81 -1.00 8.14
CA ASP A 414 -8.50 -2.36 7.72
C ASP A 414 -7.01 -2.62 7.41
N ARG A 415 -6.18 -1.58 7.38
CA ARG A 415 -4.75 -1.69 7.08
C ARG A 415 -3.94 -2.24 8.24
N ILE A 416 -2.82 -2.88 7.91
CA ILE A 416 -1.78 -3.21 8.89
C ILE A 416 -1.05 -1.93 9.31
N ILE A 417 -1.24 -1.53 10.56
CA ILE A 417 -0.66 -0.31 11.14
C ILE A 417 0.83 -0.51 11.46
N ASP A 418 1.18 -1.62 12.14
CA ASP A 418 2.58 -1.94 12.44
C ASP A 418 3.25 -2.59 11.23
N GLN A 419 4.03 -1.79 10.50
CA GLN A 419 4.76 -2.23 9.32
C GLN A 419 6.20 -2.65 9.61
N GLY A 420 6.60 -2.76 10.89
CA GLY A 420 7.96 -3.17 11.29
C GLY A 420 8.36 -4.56 10.76
N PHE A 421 7.39 -5.43 10.47
CA PHE A 421 7.63 -6.73 9.84
C PHE A 421 8.18 -6.63 8.41
N ILE A 422 7.82 -5.58 7.67
CA ILE A 422 8.31 -5.35 6.30
C ILE A 422 9.82 -5.14 6.31
N GLU A 423 10.33 -4.45 7.31
CA GLU A 423 11.77 -4.24 7.49
C GLU A 423 12.49 -5.58 7.66
N GLN A 424 11.92 -6.47 8.47
CA GLN A 424 12.48 -7.79 8.73
C GLN A 424 12.46 -8.66 7.46
N LEU A 425 11.38 -8.59 6.66
CA LEU A 425 11.30 -9.26 5.35
C LEU A 425 12.36 -8.72 4.39
N ALA A 426 12.52 -7.39 4.29
CA ALA A 426 13.53 -6.78 3.43
C ALA A 426 14.96 -7.19 3.87
N VAL A 427 15.23 -7.25 5.18
CA VAL A 427 16.50 -7.77 5.74
C VAL A 427 16.72 -9.24 5.40
N ALA A 428 15.67 -10.05 5.40
CA ALA A 428 15.73 -11.46 5.05
C ALA A 428 15.80 -11.72 3.53
N GLY A 429 15.87 -10.67 2.70
CA GLY A 429 16.05 -10.78 1.25
C GLY A 429 14.77 -11.10 0.47
N PHE A 430 13.60 -10.80 1.02
CA PHE A 430 12.35 -10.84 0.27
C PHE A 430 12.34 -9.74 -0.80
N ARG A 431 11.87 -10.08 -2.01
CA ARG A 431 11.92 -9.17 -3.17
C ARG A 431 10.59 -8.51 -3.48
N PHE A 432 9.49 -9.23 -3.29
CA PHE A 432 8.15 -8.69 -3.42
C PHE A 432 7.17 -9.40 -2.49
N PHE A 433 6.02 -8.77 -2.26
CA PHE A 433 4.91 -9.35 -1.52
C PHE A 433 3.61 -9.31 -2.31
N LEU A 434 2.74 -10.26 -2.00
CA LEU A 434 1.40 -10.38 -2.56
C LEU A 434 0.38 -10.14 -1.46
N HIS A 435 -0.66 -9.38 -1.74
CA HIS A 435 -1.78 -9.24 -0.82
C HIS A 435 -3.14 -9.05 -1.52
N GLY A 436 -4.19 -9.12 -0.72
CA GLY A 436 -5.60 -8.99 -1.10
C GLY A 436 -6.27 -7.75 -0.51
N HIS A 437 -7.56 -7.88 -0.22
CA HIS A 437 -8.41 -7.00 0.60
C HIS A 437 -8.70 -5.62 0.02
N ILE A 438 -7.73 -4.98 -0.65
CA ILE A 438 -8.02 -3.77 -1.42
C ILE A 438 -8.76 -4.19 -2.69
N HIS A 439 -10.03 -3.80 -2.80
CA HIS A 439 -10.83 -3.94 -4.02
C HIS A 439 -10.40 -2.96 -5.14
N LYS A 440 -9.09 -2.70 -5.24
CA LYS A 440 -8.41 -1.84 -6.20
C LYS A 440 -6.99 -2.38 -6.39
N ALA A 441 -6.61 -2.64 -7.64
CA ALA A 441 -5.21 -2.83 -8.00
C ALA A 441 -4.43 -1.55 -7.64
N GLU A 442 -3.55 -1.66 -6.64
CA GLU A 442 -2.62 -0.59 -6.31
C GLU A 442 -1.26 -0.82 -6.96
N THR A 443 -0.64 0.29 -7.37
CA THR A 443 0.72 0.35 -7.89
C THR A 443 1.71 0.77 -6.81
N SER A 444 1.30 0.66 -5.54
CA SER A 444 2.03 1.14 -4.37
C SER A 444 3.27 0.28 -4.15
N LEU A 445 4.34 0.66 -4.84
CA LEU A 445 5.68 0.14 -4.62
C LEU A 445 6.12 0.59 -3.22
N PHE A 446 5.97 -0.29 -2.23
CA PHE A 446 6.47 0.01 -0.89
C PHE A 446 8.01 -0.08 -0.89
N ARG A 447 8.69 1.06 -0.99
CA ARG A 447 10.15 1.07 -1.03
C ARG A 447 10.72 1.28 0.38
N TYR A 448 11.12 0.18 1.02
CA TYR A 448 11.75 0.20 2.35
C TYR A 448 13.06 1.00 2.38
N ASP A 449 13.92 0.83 1.37
CA ASP A 449 15.11 1.65 1.19
C ASP A 449 15.01 2.40 -0.14
N LEU A 450 14.77 3.71 -0.03
CA LEU A 450 14.55 4.59 -1.17
C LEU A 450 15.82 4.81 -1.99
N SER A 451 16.99 4.42 -1.48
CA SER A 451 18.24 4.54 -2.23
C SER A 451 18.21 3.69 -3.52
N PRO A 452 18.86 4.14 -4.61
CA PRO A 452 18.95 3.37 -5.85
C PRO A 452 19.50 1.94 -5.65
N SER A 453 20.32 1.76 -4.61
CA SER A 453 20.98 0.52 -4.18
C SER A 453 20.29 -0.20 -3.00
N GLY A 454 19.13 0.30 -2.57
CA GLY A 454 18.46 -0.16 -1.36
C GLY A 454 17.79 -1.53 -1.48
N ARG A 455 17.43 -2.13 -0.34
CA ARG A 455 16.59 -3.34 -0.30
C ARG A 455 15.17 -2.98 -0.75
N LYS A 456 14.80 -3.42 -1.96
CA LYS A 456 13.51 -3.17 -2.59
C LYS A 456 12.55 -4.31 -2.31
N LEU A 457 11.36 -3.99 -1.80
CA LEU A 457 10.27 -4.94 -1.60
C LEU A 457 9.03 -4.47 -2.37
N ASP A 458 8.83 -4.97 -3.58
CA ASP A 458 7.71 -4.49 -4.43
C ASP A 458 6.37 -5.12 -4.00
N GLY A 459 5.29 -4.36 -3.96
CA GLY A 459 3.95 -4.87 -3.61
C GLY A 459 3.13 -5.21 -4.86
N ILE A 460 2.41 -6.34 -4.84
CA ILE A 460 1.49 -6.76 -5.90
C ILE A 460 0.14 -7.12 -5.28
N CYS A 461 -0.91 -6.39 -5.66
CA CYS A 461 -2.27 -6.63 -5.19
C CYS A 461 -3.09 -7.36 -6.25
N ALA A 462 -3.80 -8.43 -5.87
CA ALA A 462 -4.67 -9.20 -6.77
C ALA A 462 -5.97 -8.46 -7.16
N GLY A 463 -6.38 -7.45 -6.40
CA GLY A 463 -7.78 -7.00 -6.40
C GLY A 463 -8.69 -8.09 -5.83
N THR A 464 -9.98 -8.07 -6.18
CA THR A 464 -10.95 -9.08 -5.70
C THR A 464 -11.42 -10.01 -6.80
N PHE A 465 -11.32 -11.31 -6.61
CA PHE A 465 -11.75 -12.29 -7.61
C PHE A 465 -13.27 -12.41 -7.67
N GLY A 466 -13.93 -12.45 -6.52
CA GLY A 466 -15.33 -12.83 -6.39
C GLY A 466 -16.12 -12.16 -5.28
N ALA A 467 -15.60 -11.09 -4.65
CA ALA A 467 -16.33 -10.40 -3.59
C ALA A 467 -17.74 -9.96 -4.04
N PRO A 468 -18.73 -9.93 -3.13
CA PRO A 468 -20.08 -9.48 -3.43
C PRO A 468 -20.11 -8.09 -4.09
N THR A 469 -21.03 -7.86 -5.03
CA THR A 469 -21.17 -6.58 -5.74
C THR A 469 -21.34 -5.38 -4.80
N LEU A 470 -21.96 -5.58 -3.63
CA LEU A 470 -22.15 -4.54 -2.61
C LEU A 470 -20.84 -4.13 -1.91
N GLU A 471 -19.84 -5.01 -1.93
CA GLU A 471 -18.53 -4.77 -1.34
C GLU A 471 -17.55 -4.22 -2.39
N LEU A 472 -17.87 -4.31 -3.69
CA LEU A 472 -17.07 -3.69 -4.74
C LEU A 472 -17.02 -2.17 -4.57
N ARG A 473 -15.82 -1.60 -4.68
CA ARG A 473 -15.66 -0.15 -4.81
C ARG A 473 -16.19 0.28 -6.17
N THR A 474 -17.00 1.34 -6.19
CA THR A 474 -17.56 1.89 -7.43
C THR A 474 -16.46 2.16 -8.46
N GLY A 475 -16.59 1.57 -9.65
CA GLY A 475 -15.64 1.71 -10.75
C GLY A 475 -14.47 0.71 -10.76
N TYR A 476 -14.42 -0.26 -9.84
CA TYR A 476 -13.41 -1.31 -9.84
C TYR A 476 -14.01 -2.68 -10.21
N PRO A 477 -13.48 -3.35 -11.24
CA PRO A 477 -13.96 -4.67 -11.64
C PRO A 477 -13.42 -5.76 -10.71
N TRP A 478 -13.97 -6.97 -10.80
CA TRP A 478 -13.30 -8.15 -10.26
C TRP A 478 -12.02 -8.43 -11.03
N GLN A 479 -11.00 -8.94 -10.35
CA GLN A 479 -9.63 -9.02 -10.83
C GLN A 479 -8.92 -10.30 -10.38
N TYR A 480 -7.89 -10.67 -11.14
CA TYR A 480 -6.86 -11.59 -10.70
C TYR A 480 -5.54 -11.30 -11.40
N ASN A 481 -4.44 -11.85 -10.88
CA ASN A 481 -3.13 -11.71 -11.51
C ASN A 481 -2.55 -13.06 -11.94
N LEU A 482 -1.89 -13.04 -13.11
CA LEU A 482 -0.95 -14.08 -13.51
C LEU A 482 0.46 -13.48 -13.50
N LEU A 483 1.35 -14.08 -12.71
CA LEU A 483 2.75 -13.68 -12.58
C LEU A 483 3.60 -14.62 -13.44
N LYS A 484 4.35 -14.05 -14.37
CA LYS A 484 5.31 -14.76 -15.23
C LYS A 484 6.72 -14.30 -14.91
N ILE A 485 7.55 -15.19 -14.40
CA ILE A 485 8.97 -14.91 -14.14
C ILE A 485 9.78 -15.55 -15.25
N ASN A 486 10.61 -14.76 -15.93
CA ASN A 486 11.53 -15.23 -16.95
C ASN A 486 12.87 -14.49 -16.80
N GLY A 487 13.94 -15.25 -16.55
CA GLY A 487 15.26 -14.68 -16.26
C GLY A 487 15.22 -13.78 -15.01
N ASN A 488 15.50 -12.48 -15.22
CA ASN A 488 15.50 -11.45 -14.16
C ASN A 488 14.31 -10.49 -14.27
N GLN A 489 13.22 -10.93 -14.90
CA GLN A 489 12.03 -10.11 -15.07
C GLN A 489 10.80 -10.86 -14.58
N LEU A 490 10.03 -10.20 -13.71
CA LEU A 490 8.67 -10.55 -13.38
C LEU A 490 7.73 -9.73 -14.26
N THR A 491 6.80 -10.38 -14.94
CA THR A 491 5.71 -9.75 -15.68
C THR A 491 4.40 -10.11 -14.99
N VAL A 492 3.61 -9.11 -14.63
CA VAL A 492 2.32 -9.30 -13.95
C VAL A 492 1.23 -8.95 -14.94
N TYR A 493 0.47 -9.95 -15.38
CA TYR A 493 -0.73 -9.77 -16.19
C TYR A 493 -1.91 -9.60 -15.24
N THR A 494 -2.61 -8.46 -15.35
CA THR A 494 -3.82 -8.22 -14.57
C THR A 494 -5.01 -8.47 -15.48
N ARG A 495 -5.97 -9.24 -14.96
CA ARG A 495 -7.18 -9.63 -15.67
C ARG A 495 -8.37 -9.04 -14.95
N ARG A 496 -9.44 -8.75 -15.69
CA ARG A 496 -10.67 -8.17 -15.12
C ARG A 496 -11.93 -8.79 -15.70
N ARG A 497 -13.02 -8.78 -14.93
CA ARG A 497 -14.38 -9.00 -15.42
C ARG A 497 -15.30 -7.92 -14.85
N GLU A 498 -16.21 -7.41 -15.68
CA GLU A 498 -17.16 -6.35 -15.29
C GLU A 498 -18.40 -6.92 -14.60
N GLU A 499 -18.73 -8.17 -14.91
CA GLU A 499 -19.93 -8.87 -14.43
C GLU A 499 -19.51 -10.17 -13.77
N ALA A 500 -20.21 -10.58 -12.69
CA ALA A 500 -19.85 -11.78 -11.92
C ALA A 500 -19.89 -13.08 -12.75
N ASN A 501 -20.67 -13.09 -13.83
CA ASN A 501 -20.77 -14.20 -14.79
C ASN A 501 -20.19 -13.86 -16.18
N GLY A 502 -19.53 -12.71 -16.31
CA GLY A 502 -18.89 -12.29 -17.54
C GLY A 502 -17.57 -13.02 -17.81
N ALA A 503 -17.03 -12.84 -19.01
CA ALA A 503 -15.71 -13.34 -19.37
C ALA A 503 -14.61 -12.47 -18.75
N TRP A 504 -13.50 -13.11 -18.39
CA TRP A 504 -12.26 -12.41 -18.10
C TRP A 504 -11.69 -11.78 -19.37
N LYS A 505 -11.05 -10.63 -19.20
CA LYS A 505 -10.36 -9.90 -20.27
C LYS A 505 -9.15 -9.19 -19.71
N ALA A 506 -8.27 -8.75 -20.61
CA ALA A 506 -7.14 -7.89 -20.31
C ALA A 506 -7.56 -6.64 -19.53
N ASP A 507 -6.84 -6.36 -18.44
CA ASP A 507 -6.97 -5.11 -17.71
C ASP A 507 -5.94 -4.08 -18.19
N SER A 508 -6.25 -3.42 -19.31
CA SER A 508 -5.35 -2.50 -20.01
C SER A 508 -5.17 -1.13 -19.34
N ARG A 509 -5.01 -1.09 -18.01
CA ARG A 509 -4.87 0.15 -17.23
C ARG A 509 -3.42 0.59 -17.04
N TRP A 510 -2.44 -0.23 -17.42
CA TRP A 510 -1.02 0.04 -17.16
C TRP A 510 -0.44 1.02 -18.19
N THR A 511 -0.04 2.21 -17.75
CA THR A 511 0.37 3.30 -18.64
C THR A 511 1.75 3.03 -19.28
N GLN A 512 1.88 3.37 -20.57
CA GLN A 512 3.15 3.33 -21.31
C GLN A 512 3.75 4.72 -21.60
N GLY A 513 3.15 5.77 -21.04
CA GLY A 513 3.42 7.17 -21.39
C GLY A 513 2.34 7.79 -22.28
N PRO A 514 2.44 9.09 -22.57
CA PRO A 514 1.42 9.83 -23.32
C PRO A 514 1.19 9.28 -24.73
N GLY A 515 -0.08 9.18 -25.15
CA GLY A 515 -0.47 8.80 -26.52
C GLY A 515 -0.37 7.31 -26.86
N LYS A 516 -0.05 6.44 -25.90
CA LYS A 516 -0.01 4.98 -26.07
C LYS A 516 -1.19 4.30 -25.38
N SER A 517 -1.74 3.27 -26.02
CA SER A 517 -2.75 2.41 -25.38
C SER A 517 -2.18 1.75 -24.13
N GLY A 518 -3.01 1.60 -23.09
CA GLY A 518 -2.60 0.93 -21.86
C GLY A 518 -2.24 -0.53 -22.11
N LEU A 519 -1.24 -1.03 -21.39
CA LEU A 519 -0.89 -2.45 -21.34
C LEU A 519 -1.80 -3.18 -20.36
N ASP A 520 -2.01 -4.45 -20.64
CA ASP A 520 -2.65 -5.44 -19.78
C ASP A 520 -1.68 -6.09 -18.78
N TYR A 521 -0.42 -5.67 -18.80
CA TYR A 521 0.62 -6.10 -17.88
C TYR A 521 1.57 -4.97 -17.48
N TYR A 522 2.35 -5.22 -16.43
CA TYR A 522 3.53 -4.43 -16.08
C TYR A 522 4.71 -5.34 -15.71
N CYS A 523 5.92 -4.78 -15.68
CA CYS A 523 7.15 -5.54 -15.43
C CYS A 523 7.93 -5.00 -14.24
N ILE A 524 8.48 -5.91 -13.45
CA ILE A 524 9.41 -5.65 -12.34
C ILE A 524 10.74 -6.34 -12.67
N LYS A 525 11.85 -5.59 -12.57
CA LYS A 525 13.20 -6.16 -12.67
C LYS A 525 13.58 -6.76 -11.31
N LEU A 526 13.92 -8.04 -11.31
CA LEU A 526 14.23 -8.80 -10.10
C LEU A 526 15.66 -8.56 -9.63
#